data_AF-A0A2U8DLA3-F1
#
_entry.id   AF-A0A2U8DLA3-F1
#
_cell.length_a   1.000
_cell.length_b   1.000
_cell.length_c   1.000
_cell.angle_alpha   90.00
_cell.angle_beta   90.00
_cell.angle_gamma   90.00
#
_symmetry.space_group_name_H-M   'P 1'
#
loop_
_entity.id
_entity.type
_entity.pdbx_description
1 polymer ?
#
loop_
_entity_poly.entity_id
_entity_poly.type
_entity_poly.pdbx_seq_one_letter_code
_entity_poly.pdbx_strand_id
1 'polypeptide(L)'
;MTCRKVMEDYYNDINNLSDFLAKLVNSYRLIVGGAGELNGIALAHKKDVRNAIKTSNDLLKVINEVICMLEKTSCGYMDFCNVRSQVMQSRMQVQYIQTEIDNELKLQNSQGDTPNSKEDTVSDERDVFNEEKDDSNNAKDVSSNVKDTQDNKKDSGSSEKDSSDNANDDNSNDDNGKEV
;
A
#
# COMPACT_ATOMS: atom_id res chain seq x y z
N MET A 1 18.78 27.46 -6.96
CA MET A 1 18.30 26.12 -6.54
C MET A 1 17.66 25.45 -7.76
N THR A 2 17.94 24.19 -8.06
CA THR A 2 17.34 23.48 -9.20
C THR A 2 16.08 22.73 -8.76
N CYS A 3 15.07 22.58 -9.64
CA CYS A 3 13.85 21.81 -9.30
C CYS A 3 14.16 20.39 -8.81
N ARG A 4 15.21 19.75 -9.35
CA ARG A 4 15.64 18.42 -8.90
C ARG A 4 16.02 18.41 -7.41
N LYS A 5 16.74 19.43 -6.96
CA LYS A 5 17.21 19.53 -5.57
C LYS A 5 16.05 19.75 -4.60
N VAL A 6 15.10 20.62 -4.97
CA VAL A 6 13.88 20.83 -4.18
C VAL A 6 13.10 19.52 -3.99
N MET A 7 13.05 18.66 -5.01
CA MET A 7 12.33 17.38 -4.93
C MET A 7 13.06 16.32 -4.11
N GLU A 8 14.39 16.32 -4.18
CA GLU A 8 15.23 15.49 -3.32
C GLU A 8 15.09 15.90 -1.85
N ASP A 9 15.06 17.20 -1.58
CA ASP A 9 14.81 17.77 -0.25
C ASP A 9 13.41 17.35 0.26
N TYR A 10 12.36 17.43 -0.58
CA TYR A 10 11.01 16.96 -0.23
C TYR A 10 10.96 15.47 0.12
N TYR A 11 11.64 14.62 -0.66
CA TYR A 11 11.72 13.19 -0.38
C TYR A 11 12.42 12.94 0.97
N ASN A 12 13.53 13.64 1.22
CA ASN A 12 14.24 13.56 2.49
C ASN A 12 13.38 14.04 3.67
N ASP A 13 12.63 15.12 3.51
CA ASP A 13 11.73 15.64 4.55
C ASP A 13 10.63 14.65 4.90
N ILE A 14 10.02 13.99 3.91
CA ILE A 14 9.03 12.93 4.14
C ILE A 14 9.64 11.76 4.94
N ASN A 15 10.84 11.31 4.56
CA ASN A 15 11.52 10.23 5.29
C ASN A 15 11.86 10.66 6.72
N ASN A 16 12.40 11.86 6.89
CA ASN A 16 12.76 12.41 8.19
C ASN A 16 11.53 12.55 9.11
N LEU A 17 10.40 13.04 8.58
CA LEU A 17 9.14 13.14 9.31
C LEU A 17 8.58 11.76 9.67
N SER A 18 8.68 10.78 8.78
CA SER A 18 8.29 9.39 9.06
C SER A 18 9.12 8.77 10.19
N ASP A 19 10.44 8.94 10.14
CA ASP A 19 11.34 8.47 11.20
C ASP A 19 11.08 9.18 12.53
N PHE A 20 10.80 10.48 12.48
CA PHE A 20 10.46 11.27 13.66
C PHE A 20 9.13 10.81 14.27
N LEU A 21 8.11 10.56 13.43
CA LEU A 21 6.83 10.02 13.86
C LEU A 21 7.00 8.68 14.58
N ALA A 22 7.80 7.76 14.03
CA ALA A 22 8.08 6.47 14.67
C ALA A 22 8.72 6.64 16.07
N LYS A 23 9.65 7.59 16.22
CA LYS A 23 10.27 7.91 17.52
C LYS A 23 9.24 8.46 18.51
N LEU A 24 8.40 9.40 18.08
CA LEU A 24 7.37 10.00 18.93
C LEU A 24 6.32 8.96 19.39
N VAL A 25 5.86 8.10 18.48
CA VAL A 25 4.90 7.02 18.80
C VAL A 25 5.50 6.05 19.81
N ASN A 26 6.78 5.71 19.69
CA ASN A 26 7.48 4.89 20.68
C ASN A 26 7.55 5.58 22.04
N SER A 27 7.89 6.87 22.09
CA SER A 27 7.88 7.66 23.33
C SER A 27 6.49 7.73 23.97
N TYR A 28 5.44 7.92 23.17
CA TYR A 28 4.05 7.90 23.65
C TYR A 28 3.70 6.56 24.28
N ARG A 29 3.99 5.46 23.59
CA ARG A 29 3.74 4.10 24.10
C ARG A 29 4.48 3.84 25.41
N LEU A 30 5.74 4.29 25.53
CA LEU A 30 6.53 4.14 26.75
C LEU A 30 5.93 4.90 27.93
N ILE A 31 5.46 6.14 27.72
CA ILE A 31 4.84 6.94 28.79
C ILE A 31 3.52 6.31 29.24
N VAL A 32 2.68 5.86 28.29
CA VAL A 32 1.40 5.21 28.62
C VAL A 32 1.63 3.89 29.35
N GLY A 33 2.56 3.06 28.87
CA GLY A 33 2.94 1.81 29.51
C GLY A 33 3.49 2.03 30.93
N GLY A 34 4.45 2.96 31.07
CA GLY A 34 5.01 3.33 32.36
C GLY A 34 3.98 3.91 33.32
N ALA A 35 2.98 4.66 32.84
CA ALA A 35 1.88 5.15 33.66
C ALA A 35 0.99 4.00 34.17
N GLY A 36 0.74 2.99 33.33
CA GLY A 36 0.01 1.77 33.72
C GLY A 36 0.77 0.97 34.78
N GLU A 37 2.07 0.81 34.61
CA GLU A 37 2.95 0.16 35.59
C GLU A 37 2.99 0.93 36.92
N LEU A 38 3.16 2.27 36.86
CA LEU A 38 3.13 3.13 38.05
C LEU A 38 1.81 2.98 38.82
N ASN A 39 0.68 2.91 38.13
CA ASN A 39 -0.63 2.75 38.75
C ASN A 39 -0.80 1.39 39.46
N GLY A 40 -0.01 0.38 39.10
CA GLY A 40 0.03 -0.92 39.76
C GLY A 40 0.89 -0.96 41.04
N ILE A 41 1.75 0.04 41.25
CA ILE A 41 2.62 0.09 42.43
C ILE A 41 1.83 0.64 43.63
N ALA A 42 1.71 -0.14 44.69
CA ALA A 42 0.90 0.21 45.87
C ALA A 42 1.31 1.53 46.56
N LEU A 43 2.58 1.93 46.46
CA LEU A 43 3.13 3.17 47.02
C LEU A 43 3.14 4.35 46.04
N ALA A 44 2.73 4.16 44.78
CA ALA A 44 2.75 5.23 43.79
C ALA A 44 1.70 6.30 44.10
N HIS A 45 2.07 7.57 43.94
CA HIS A 45 1.12 8.65 44.09
C HIS A 45 0.25 8.79 42.85
N LYS A 46 -1.07 8.94 43.05
CA LYS A 46 -2.04 9.25 41.99
C LYS A 46 -1.66 10.49 41.17
N LYS A 47 -0.93 11.43 41.78
CA LYS A 47 -0.40 12.61 41.09
C LYS A 47 0.58 12.24 39.98
N ASP A 48 1.45 11.27 40.21
CA ASP A 48 2.50 10.87 39.27
C ASP A 48 1.90 10.14 38.06
N VAL A 49 0.94 9.24 38.31
CA VAL A 49 0.15 8.59 37.26
C VAL A 49 -0.58 9.62 36.40
N ARG A 50 -1.25 10.60 37.02
CA ARG A 50 -1.96 11.66 36.30
C ARG A 50 -0.99 12.53 35.50
N ASN A 51 0.20 12.82 36.05
CA ASN A 51 1.21 13.60 35.36
C ASN A 51 1.71 12.87 34.11
N ALA A 52 1.98 11.56 34.20
CA ALA A 52 2.37 10.74 33.06
C ALA A 52 1.28 10.71 31.96
N ILE A 53 0.01 10.55 32.34
CA ILE A 53 -1.12 10.63 31.40
C ILE A 53 -1.19 12.00 30.73
N LYS A 54 -1.03 13.08 31.49
CA LYS A 54 -1.03 14.44 30.94
C LYS A 54 0.10 14.64 29.93
N THR A 55 1.32 14.22 30.26
CA THR A 55 2.48 14.27 29.36
C THR A 55 2.24 13.46 28.09
N SER A 56 1.65 12.27 28.20
CA SER A 56 1.26 11.44 27.05
C SER A 56 0.25 12.15 26.13
N ASN A 57 -0.76 12.83 26.69
CA ASN A 57 -1.72 13.62 25.91
C ASN A 57 -1.07 14.81 25.20
N ASP A 58 -0.13 15.49 25.85
CA ASP A 58 0.60 16.60 25.23
C ASP A 58 1.51 16.10 24.09
N LEU A 59 2.16 14.94 24.27
CA LEU A 59 2.93 14.29 23.19
C LEU A 59 2.03 13.84 22.03
N LEU A 60 0.81 13.37 22.31
CA LEU A 60 -0.14 12.99 21.26
C LEU A 60 -0.54 14.17 20.37
N LYS A 61 -0.63 15.39 20.92
CA LYS A 61 -0.87 16.59 20.11
C LYS A 61 0.26 16.81 19.09
N VAL A 62 1.51 16.68 19.53
CA VAL A 62 2.69 16.78 18.65
C VAL A 62 2.69 15.69 17.59
N ILE A 63 2.33 14.45 17.95
CA ILE A 63 2.18 13.34 16.99
C ILE A 63 1.16 13.70 15.91
N ASN A 64 0.00 14.23 16.30
CA ASN A 64 -1.04 14.61 15.35
C ASN A 64 -0.59 15.75 14.41
N GLU A 65 0.18 16.72 14.91
CA GLU A 65 0.78 17.76 14.09
C GLU A 65 1.77 17.19 13.08
N VAL A 66 2.62 16.24 13.48
CA VAL A 66 3.57 15.57 12.58
C VAL A 66 2.84 14.74 11.52
N ILE A 67 1.77 14.03 11.87
CA ILE A 67 0.93 13.31 10.91
C ILE A 67 0.36 14.29 9.88
N CYS A 68 -0.22 15.41 10.33
CA CYS A 68 -0.77 16.42 9.44
C CYS A 68 0.29 17.03 8.50
N MET A 69 1.51 17.26 9.00
CA MET A 69 2.62 17.73 8.17
C MET A 69 3.02 16.68 7.13
N LEU A 70 3.16 15.41 7.54
CA LEU A 70 3.53 14.32 6.66
C LEU A 70 2.52 14.13 5.54
N GLU A 71 1.21 14.21 5.82
CA GLU A 71 0.15 14.15 4.82
C GLU A 71 0.30 15.27 3.78
N LYS A 72 0.45 16.53 4.25
CA LYS A 72 0.59 17.70 3.39
C LYS A 72 1.84 17.61 2.49
N THR A 73 2.98 17.23 3.06
CA THR A 73 4.23 17.10 2.29
C THR A 73 4.15 15.93 1.31
N SER A 74 3.51 14.84 1.69
CA SER A 74 3.33 13.66 0.83
C SER A 74 2.44 13.95 -0.36
N CYS A 75 1.33 14.68 -0.18
CA CYS A 75 0.48 15.11 -1.29
C CYS A 75 1.28 15.91 -2.34
N GLY A 76 2.05 16.92 -1.90
CA GLY A 76 2.85 17.72 -2.81
C GLY A 76 3.91 16.92 -3.57
N TYR A 77 4.57 15.97 -2.90
CA TYR A 77 5.54 15.08 -3.56
C TYR A 77 4.88 14.12 -4.56
N MET A 78 3.68 13.62 -4.24
CA MET A 78 2.90 12.75 -5.12
C MET A 78 2.46 13.48 -6.40
N ASP A 79 2.00 14.73 -6.28
CA ASP A 79 1.65 15.57 -7.42
C ASP A 79 2.85 15.76 -8.36
N PHE A 80 4.04 16.01 -7.79
CA PHE A 80 5.27 16.06 -8.58
C PHE A 80 5.54 14.74 -9.30
N CYS A 81 5.43 13.60 -8.61
CA CYS A 81 5.65 12.29 -9.21
C CYS A 81 4.68 12.04 -10.37
N ASN A 82 3.42 12.45 -10.23
CA ASN A 82 2.40 12.37 -11.27
C ASN A 82 2.79 13.19 -12.51
N VAL A 83 3.11 14.48 -12.33
CA VAL A 83 3.52 15.36 -13.44
C VAL A 83 4.79 14.82 -14.12
N ARG A 84 5.78 14.38 -13.35
CA ARG A 84 7.00 13.79 -13.89
C ARG A 84 6.72 12.55 -14.72
N SER A 85 5.85 11.66 -14.22
CA SER A 85 5.44 10.44 -14.94
C SER A 85 4.75 10.76 -16.27
N GLN A 86 3.82 11.71 -16.28
CA GLN A 86 3.14 12.16 -17.50
C GLN A 86 4.14 12.70 -18.54
N VAL A 87 5.09 13.55 -18.12
CA VAL A 87 6.12 14.08 -19.02
C VAL A 87 6.99 12.97 -19.60
N MET A 88 7.36 11.96 -18.79
CA MET A 88 8.12 10.80 -19.26
C MET A 88 7.31 9.99 -20.29
N GLN A 89 6.03 9.73 -20.01
CA GLN A 89 5.15 9.00 -20.92
C GLN A 89 4.96 9.74 -22.26
N SER A 90 4.75 11.06 -22.24
CA SER A 90 4.59 11.86 -23.47
C SER A 90 5.84 11.86 -24.36
N ARG A 91 7.03 11.69 -23.78
CA ARG A 91 8.29 11.63 -24.52
C ARG A 91 8.64 10.21 -24.99
N MET A 92 7.97 9.20 -24.46
CA MET A 92 8.22 7.81 -24.81
C MET A 92 7.55 7.49 -26.15
N GLN A 93 8.34 7.19 -27.18
CA GLN A 93 7.80 6.82 -28.49
C GLN A 93 7.36 5.34 -28.52
N VAL A 94 6.48 4.97 -27.60
CA VAL A 94 6.01 3.58 -27.43
C VAL A 94 5.47 3.00 -28.72
N GLN A 95 4.68 3.80 -29.46
CA GLN A 95 4.08 3.35 -30.72
C GLN A 95 5.11 3.11 -31.83
N TYR A 96 6.16 3.94 -31.89
CA TYR A 96 7.24 3.75 -32.86
C TYR A 96 8.02 2.47 -32.55
N ILE A 97 8.39 2.27 -31.28
CA ILE A 97 9.08 1.05 -30.83
C ILE A 97 8.21 -0.19 -31.09
N GLN A 98 6.92 -0.13 -30.76
CA GLN A 98 5.98 -1.23 -31.02
C GLN A 98 5.88 -1.54 -32.52
N THR A 99 5.78 -0.51 -33.36
CA THR A 99 5.70 -0.67 -34.82
C THR A 99 6.97 -1.31 -35.38
N GLU A 100 8.14 -0.93 -34.88
CA GLU A 100 9.41 -1.49 -35.31
C GLU A 100 9.52 -2.98 -34.94
N ILE A 101 9.14 -3.33 -33.70
CA ILE A 101 9.10 -4.73 -33.24
C ILE A 101 8.13 -5.57 -34.08
N ASP A 102 6.92 -5.06 -34.34
CA ASP A 102 5.90 -5.75 -35.11
C ASP A 102 6.32 -5.98 -36.57
N ASN A 103 7.03 -5.01 -37.16
CA ASN A 103 7.56 -5.14 -38.52
C ASN A 103 8.66 -6.22 -38.58
N GLU A 104 9.59 -6.21 -37.63
CA GLU A 104 10.67 -7.21 -37.56
C GLU A 104 10.11 -8.63 -37.37
N LEU A 105 9.10 -8.81 -36.51
CA LEU A 105 8.42 -10.08 -36.30
C LEU A 105 7.71 -10.58 -37.57
N LYS A 106 7.07 -9.69 -38.33
CA LYS A 106 6.42 -10.04 -39.60
C LYS A 106 7.45 -10.46 -40.66
N LEU A 107 8.58 -9.78 -40.73
CA LEU A 107 9.69 -10.12 -41.62
C LEU A 107 10.23 -11.52 -41.30
N GLN A 108 10.51 -11.81 -40.02
CA GLN A 108 11.01 -13.12 -39.59
C GLN A 108 10.02 -14.26 -39.87
N ASN A 109 8.73 -14.05 -39.61
CA ASN A 109 7.71 -15.07 -39.90
C ASN A 109 7.49 -15.28 -41.41
N SER A 110 7.62 -14.21 -42.22
CA SER A 110 7.50 -14.31 -43.69
C SER A 110 8.70 -15.00 -44.35
N GLN A 111 9.83 -15.12 -43.64
CA GLN A 111 11.04 -15.80 -44.10
C GLN A 111 11.06 -17.31 -43.80
N GLY A 112 10.07 -17.83 -43.06
CA GLY A 112 9.93 -19.26 -42.73
C GLY A 112 9.16 -20.10 -43.75
N ASP A 113 8.34 -19.49 -44.61
CA ASP A 113 7.50 -20.19 -45.59
C ASP A 113 8.07 -20.09 -47.02
N THR A 114 9.33 -20.51 -47.21
CA THR A 114 9.74 -21.01 -48.52
C THR A 114 9.41 -22.50 -48.58
N PRO A 115 8.47 -22.96 -49.44
CA PRO A 115 8.27 -24.37 -49.69
C PRO A 115 9.53 -24.87 -50.40
N ASN A 116 10.39 -25.59 -49.67
CA ASN A 116 11.48 -26.33 -50.29
C ASN A 116 10.88 -27.54 -51.01
N SER A 117 10.41 -27.35 -52.24
CA SER A 117 10.15 -28.43 -53.18
C SER A 117 11.43 -28.74 -53.94
N LYS A 118 12.03 -29.91 -53.66
CA LYS A 118 12.80 -30.82 -54.54
C LYS A 118 13.51 -31.83 -53.62
N GLU A 119 12.96 -33.04 -53.52
CA GLU A 119 13.40 -34.24 -54.26
C GLU A 119 14.76 -34.77 -53.78
N ASP A 120 14.67 -35.87 -53.04
CA ASP A 120 15.50 -37.08 -53.08
C ASP A 120 16.98 -36.94 -53.51
N THR A 121 17.87 -37.13 -52.54
CA THR A 121 18.97 -38.09 -52.68
C THR A 121 19.27 -38.74 -51.34
N VAL A 122 18.91 -40.01 -51.23
CA VAL A 122 19.48 -40.96 -50.27
C VAL A 122 20.98 -41.08 -50.59
N SER A 123 21.83 -40.89 -49.59
CA SER A 123 23.20 -41.41 -49.59
C SER A 123 23.53 -41.81 -48.17
N ASP A 124 23.54 -43.12 -47.95
CA ASP A 124 24.19 -43.78 -46.84
C ASP A 124 25.58 -43.19 -46.59
N GLU A 125 25.94 -42.96 -45.33
CA GLU A 125 27.19 -43.49 -44.77
C GLU A 125 27.28 -43.32 -43.23
N ARG A 126 27.07 -44.46 -42.55
CA ARG A 126 27.82 -45.02 -41.42
C ARG A 126 28.26 -44.13 -40.24
N ASP A 127 27.61 -44.42 -39.11
CA ASP A 127 28.17 -44.74 -37.78
C ASP A 127 29.60 -44.29 -37.44
N VAL A 128 29.72 -43.39 -36.45
CA VAL A 128 30.66 -43.58 -35.33
C VAL A 128 30.04 -43.00 -34.04
N PHE A 129 29.74 -43.89 -33.09
CA PHE A 129 29.49 -43.58 -31.69
C PHE A 129 30.69 -42.84 -31.08
N ASN A 130 30.45 -41.82 -30.25
CA ASN A 130 31.14 -41.73 -28.98
C ASN A 130 30.24 -41.10 -27.92
N GLU A 131 30.18 -41.85 -26.83
CA GLU A 131 29.46 -41.63 -25.59
C GLU A 131 30.26 -40.64 -24.75
N GLU A 132 29.67 -39.50 -24.38
CA GLU A 132 30.04 -38.84 -23.13
C GLU A 132 28.79 -38.23 -22.50
N LYS A 133 28.58 -38.61 -21.24
CA LYS A 133 27.40 -38.34 -20.44
C LYS A 133 27.49 -36.99 -19.71
N ASP A 134 26.35 -36.66 -19.11
CA ASP A 134 26.12 -35.76 -17.98
C ASP A 134 25.92 -34.28 -18.37
N ASP A 135 24.91 -33.55 -17.88
CA ASP A 135 23.79 -33.87 -17.01
C ASP A 135 22.78 -32.72 -17.05
N SER A 136 21.54 -33.02 -16.67
CA SER A 136 20.54 -32.11 -16.07
C SER A 136 19.66 -31.20 -16.96
N ASN A 137 18.49 -31.77 -17.30
CA ASN A 137 17.15 -31.36 -16.83
C ASN A 137 16.62 -29.93 -17.10
N ASN A 138 16.04 -29.81 -18.29
CA ASN A 138 14.65 -29.42 -18.58
C ASN A 138 13.76 -28.98 -17.39
N ALA A 139 13.43 -27.68 -17.33
CA ALA A 139 12.24 -27.17 -16.64
C ALA A 139 11.17 -26.85 -17.69
N LYS A 140 10.30 -27.83 -17.95
CA LYS A 140 9.00 -27.62 -18.59
C LYS A 140 8.01 -27.14 -17.53
N ASP A 141 7.35 -26.03 -17.87
CA ASP A 141 5.89 -25.90 -17.79
C ASP A 141 5.26 -25.90 -16.38
N VAL A 142 4.90 -24.71 -15.89
CA VAL A 142 3.82 -24.58 -14.89
C VAL A 142 2.73 -23.71 -15.49
N SER A 143 1.81 -24.42 -16.11
CA SER A 143 0.44 -24.02 -16.39
C SER A 143 -0.29 -23.59 -15.10
N SER A 144 -1.14 -22.59 -15.30
CA SER A 144 -2.21 -22.09 -14.43
C SER A 144 -2.82 -23.08 -13.45
N ASN A 145 -2.85 -22.70 -12.17
CA ASN A 145 -3.90 -23.11 -11.23
C ASN A 145 -3.95 -22.13 -10.04
N VAL A 146 -4.64 -21.01 -10.19
CA VAL A 146 -5.15 -20.25 -9.04
C VAL A 146 -6.58 -20.72 -8.82
N LYS A 147 -6.76 -21.57 -7.80
CA LYS A 147 -8.09 -21.97 -7.31
C LYS A 147 -8.74 -20.78 -6.62
N ASP A 148 -9.99 -20.55 -7.00
CA ASP A 148 -10.96 -19.69 -6.36
C ASP A 148 -11.00 -19.89 -4.83
N THR A 149 -10.98 -18.80 -4.08
CA THR A 149 -11.49 -18.79 -2.69
C THR A 149 -12.82 -18.06 -2.71
N GLN A 150 -13.90 -18.85 -2.73
CA GLN A 150 -15.27 -18.37 -2.54
C GLN A 150 -15.58 -18.17 -1.05
N ASP A 151 -16.20 -17.03 -0.78
CA ASP A 151 -17.39 -16.85 0.06
C ASP A 151 -17.40 -17.43 1.48
N ASN A 152 -17.22 -16.53 2.47
CA ASN A 152 -17.92 -16.67 3.75
C ASN A 152 -18.97 -15.56 3.86
N LYS A 153 -20.16 -15.91 3.37
CA LYS A 153 -21.39 -15.14 3.52
C LYS A 153 -22.00 -15.41 4.90
N LYS A 154 -22.20 -14.34 5.66
CA LYS A 154 -23.13 -14.22 6.79
C LYS A 154 -24.53 -14.67 6.38
N ASP A 155 -25.21 -15.40 7.26
CA ASP A 155 -26.64 -15.28 7.57
C ASP A 155 -26.83 -15.85 9.00
N SER A 156 -27.09 -15.02 10.01
CA SER A 156 -28.39 -14.53 10.50
C SER A 156 -29.34 -15.63 10.99
N GLY A 157 -29.62 -15.61 12.29
CA GLY A 157 -30.69 -16.35 12.95
C GLY A 157 -31.16 -15.57 14.18
N SER A 158 -32.33 -14.97 14.04
CA SER A 158 -32.99 -13.98 14.89
C SER A 158 -33.53 -14.55 16.21
N SER A 159 -33.65 -13.70 17.24
CA SER A 159 -34.86 -13.69 18.07
C SER A 159 -35.18 -12.28 18.55
N GLU A 160 -36.36 -11.85 18.13
CA GLU A 160 -37.08 -10.65 18.54
C GLU A 160 -37.46 -10.73 20.03
N LYS A 161 -37.51 -9.59 20.71
CA LYS A 161 -38.75 -9.17 21.36
C LYS A 161 -38.77 -7.68 21.68
N ASP A 162 -39.89 -7.12 21.29
CA ASP A 162 -40.35 -5.73 21.31
C ASP A 162 -40.58 -5.14 22.70
N SER A 163 -40.85 -3.84 22.65
CA SER A 163 -41.63 -2.99 23.58
C SER A 163 -40.74 -2.00 24.32
N SER A 164 -41.03 -0.70 24.34
CA SER A 164 -42.18 0.04 23.82
C SER A 164 -41.88 1.53 23.92
N ASP A 165 -42.55 2.26 23.06
CA ASP A 165 -42.71 3.71 23.01
C ASP A 165 -42.84 4.40 24.38
N ASN A 166 -42.23 5.58 24.51
CA ASN A 166 -42.95 6.73 25.07
C ASN A 166 -42.28 8.04 24.59
N ALA A 167 -42.80 8.56 23.49
CA ALA A 167 -42.93 10.00 23.30
C ALA A 167 -44.22 10.45 24.01
N ASN A 168 -44.30 11.75 24.34
CA ASN A 168 -45.36 12.49 25.05
C ASN A 168 -44.99 12.76 26.52
N ASP A 169 -45.10 13.96 27.09
CA ASP A 169 -45.84 15.16 26.73
C ASP A 169 -45.20 16.42 27.35
N ASP A 170 -45.48 17.55 26.71
CA ASP A 170 -45.74 18.88 27.26
C ASP A 170 -45.42 19.18 28.73
N ASN A 171 -44.65 20.25 28.95
CA ASN A 171 -45.13 21.25 29.91
C ASN A 171 -44.67 22.67 29.53
N SER A 172 -45.59 23.38 28.90
CA SER A 172 -45.74 24.84 28.98
C SER A 172 -45.78 25.29 30.44
N ASN A 173 -44.90 26.22 30.83
CA ASN A 173 -45.19 27.14 31.91
C ASN A 173 -44.99 28.56 31.39
N ASP A 174 -46.13 29.11 30.99
CA ASP A 174 -46.38 30.54 30.94
C ASP A 174 -46.49 31.08 32.38
N ASP A 175 -46.18 32.37 32.52
CA ASP A 175 -46.75 33.30 33.51
C ASP A 175 -46.25 33.24 34.97
N ASN A 176 -45.51 34.26 35.45
CA ASN A 176 -46.08 35.49 36.05
C ASN A 176 -45.08 36.28 36.94
N GLY A 177 -45.20 37.61 36.92
CA GLY A 177 -44.69 38.59 37.91
C GLY A 177 -43.33 39.23 37.57
N LYS A 178 -43.16 40.51 37.15
CA LYS A 178 -43.63 41.79 37.75
C LYS A 178 -43.36 41.79 39.28
N GLU A 179 -42.51 42.63 39.85
CA GLU A 179 -42.53 44.10 39.85
C GLU A 179 -41.17 44.69 40.26
N VAL A 180 -40.91 45.89 39.69
CA VAL A 180 -40.24 47.10 40.23
C VAL A 180 -38.98 46.95 41.10
#